data_AF-A0A7V8GLY9-F1
#
_entry.id   AF-A0A7V8GLY9-F1
#
_cell.length_a   1.000
_cell.length_b   1.000
_cell.length_c   1.000
_cell.angle_alpha   90.00
_cell.angle_beta   90.00
_cell.angle_gamma   90.00
#
_symmetry.space_group_name_H-M   'P 1'
#
loop_
_entity.id
_entity.type
_entity.pdbx_description
1 polymer ?
#
loop_
_entity_poly.entity_id
_entity_poly.type
_entity_poly.pdbx_seq_one_letter_code
_entity_poly.pdbx_strand_id
1 'polypeptide(L)' 'MKTRADIHAELERLERRLPRLMAELAADKVLEAFAAEAETLTRRLPAEHEAYVNRQLNCMLAAAGLVPGETEGEPCPKGG' A
#
# COMPACT_ATOMS: atom_id res chain seq x y z
N MET A 1 -2.56 -17.82 -10.01
CA MET A 1 -3.45 -17.05 -9.12
C MET A 1 -2.65 -16.72 -7.87
N LYS A 2 -2.54 -15.45 -7.48
CA LYS A 2 -1.96 -15.10 -6.17
C LYS A 2 -2.94 -15.52 -5.09
N THR A 3 -2.49 -16.31 -4.11
CA THR A 3 -3.29 -16.64 -2.94
C THR A 3 -3.38 -15.45 -2.01
N ARG A 4 -4.33 -15.46 -1.05
CA ARG A 4 -4.42 -14.41 -0.03
C ARG A 4 -3.12 -14.26 0.77
N ALA A 5 -2.39 -15.36 0.99
CA ALA A 5 -1.09 -15.35 1.66
C ALA A 5 -0.02 -14.62 0.82
N ASP A 6 0.01 -14.85 -0.50
CA ASP A 6 0.92 -14.15 -1.41
C ASP A 6 0.61 -12.65 -1.45
N ILE A 7 -0.67 -12.27 -1.42
CA ILE A 7 -1.09 -10.87 -1.38
C ILE A 7 -0.63 -10.21 -0.07
N HIS A 8 -0.79 -10.89 1.06
CA HIS A 8 -0.35 -10.39 2.36
C HIS A 8 1.17 -10.20 2.41
N ALA A 9 1.94 -11.17 1.90
CA ALA A 9 3.40 -11.07 1.85
C ALA A 9 3.89 -9.89 0.99
N GLU A 10 3.20 -9.60 -0.12
CA GLU A 10 3.51 -8.44 -0.97
C GLU A 10 3.14 -7.12 -0.29
N LEU A 11 2.02 -7.07 0.44
CA LEU A 11 1.65 -5.90 1.24
C LEU A 11 2.67 -5.62 2.34
N GLU A 12 3.11 -6.64 3.09
CA GLU A 12 4.18 -6.50 4.10
C GLU A 12 5.52 -6.08 3.47
N ARG A 13 5.80 -6.52 2.24
CA ARG A 13 6.99 -6.10 1.50
C ARG A 13 6.90 -4.61 1.16
N LEU A 14 5.75 -4.15 0.67
CA LEU A 14 5.49 -2.74 0.35
C LEU A 14 5.56 -1.85 1.59
N GLU A 15 4.96 -2.29 2.70
CA GLU A 15 5.00 -1.58 3.99
C GLU A 15 6.44 -1.38 4.48
N ARG A 16 7.27 -2.44 4.43
CA ARG A 16 8.70 -2.34 4.78
C ARG A 16 9.51 -1.53 3.78
N ARG A 17 9.08 -1.45 2.52
CA ARG A 17 9.77 -0.71 1.46
C ARG A 17 9.48 0.79 1.55
N LEU A 18 8.29 1.17 2.01
CA LEU A 18 7.85 2.56 2.07
C LEU A 18 8.80 3.50 2.87
N PRO A 19 9.25 3.17 4.09
CA PRO A 19 10.24 3.97 4.81
C PRO A 19 11.58 4.10 4.07
N ARG A 20 11.99 3.06 3.34
CA ARG A 20 13.23 3.11 2.55
C ARG A 20 13.07 4.02 1.34
N LEU A 21 11.92 3.98 0.66
CA LEU A 21 11.62 4.90 -0.43
C LEU A 21 11.62 6.35 0.07
N MET A 22 11.04 6.62 1.24
CA MET A 22 11.06 7.95 1.86
C MET A 22 12.47 8.43 2.22
N ALA A 23 13.39 7.53 2.55
CA ALA A 23 14.79 7.88 2.82
C ALA A 23 15.61 8.08 1.53
N GLU A 24 15.26 7.38 0.44
CA GLU A 24 15.98 7.40 -0.83
C GLU A 24 15.47 8.49 -1.80
N LEU A 25 14.19 8.86 -1.71
CA LEU A 25 13.49 9.70 -2.69
C LEU A 25 12.82 10.92 -2.03
N ALA A 26 12.65 11.97 -2.82
CA ALA A 26 11.82 13.12 -2.44
C ALA A 26 10.34 12.70 -2.36
N ALA A 27 9.55 13.38 -1.50
CA ALA A 27 8.18 12.98 -1.17
C ALA A 27 7.26 12.83 -2.41
N ASP A 28 7.45 13.67 -3.43
CA ASP A 28 6.74 13.63 -4.71
C ASP A 28 7.10 12.38 -5.55
N LYS A 29 8.33 11.88 -5.40
CA LYS A 29 8.84 10.66 -6.04
C LYS A 29 8.54 9.38 -5.27
N VAL A 30 8.37 9.46 -3.95
CA VAL A 30 7.99 8.31 -3.12
C VAL A 30 6.63 7.76 -3.55
N LEU A 31 5.65 8.64 -3.77
CA LEU A 31 4.30 8.24 -4.19
C LEU A 31 4.34 7.53 -5.56
N GLU A 32 5.07 8.10 -6.53
CA GLU A 32 5.23 7.52 -7.87
C GLU A 32 5.90 6.14 -7.82
N ALA A 33 6.98 6.00 -7.05
CA ALA A 33 7.70 4.73 -6.90
C ALA A 33 6.84 3.67 -6.19
N PHE A 34 6.13 4.05 -5.12
CA PHE A 34 5.24 3.14 -4.40
C PHE A 34 4.06 2.69 -5.27
N ALA A 35 3.45 3.62 -6.02
CA ALA A 35 2.35 3.32 -6.93
C ALA A 35 2.79 2.33 -8.03
N ALA A 36 4.00 2.47 -8.57
CA ALA A 36 4.54 1.54 -9.57
C ALA A 36 4.74 0.11 -9.00
N GLU A 37 5.24 -0.02 -7.76
CA GLU A 37 5.35 -1.32 -7.11
C GLU A 37 3.97 -1.92 -6.79
N ALA A 38 3.03 -1.10 -6.32
CA ALA A 38 1.66 -1.50 -6.04
C ALA A 38 0.88 -1.91 -7.30
N GLU A 39 1.08 -1.24 -8.45
CA GLU A 39 0.44 -1.59 -9.72
C GLU A 39 0.81 -3.01 -10.16
N THR A 40 2.04 -3.43 -9.90
CA THR A 40 2.50 -4.80 -10.19
C THR A 40 1.74 -5.84 -9.35
N LEU A 41 1.36 -5.47 -8.12
CA LEU A 41 0.52 -6.28 -7.24
C LEU A 41 -0.93 -6.30 -7.74
N THR A 42 -1.52 -5.14 -8.02
CA THR A 42 -2.94 -5.01 -8.40
C THR A 42 -3.26 -5.60 -9.78
N ARG A 43 -2.35 -5.51 -10.76
CA ARG A 43 -2.53 -6.11 -12.11
C ARG A 43 -2.75 -7.63 -12.12
N ARG A 44 -2.25 -8.34 -11.10
CA ARG A 44 -2.38 -9.81 -10.99
C ARG A 44 -3.36 -10.22 -9.90
N LEU A 45 -4.09 -9.26 -9.34
CA LEU A 45 -4.95 -9.46 -8.20
C LEU A 45 -6.36 -9.91 -8.65
N PRO A 46 -6.98 -10.87 -7.95
CA PRO A 46 -8.40 -11.13 -8.10
C PRO A 46 -9.24 -9.91 -7.69
N ALA A 47 -10.34 -9.64 -8.40
CA ALA A 47 -11.25 -8.53 -8.10
C ALA A 47 -11.80 -8.58 -6.66
N GLU A 48 -11.99 -9.79 -6.10
CA GLU A 48 -12.39 -10.01 -4.71
C GLU A 48 -11.40 -9.48 -3.67
N HIS A 49 -10.13 -9.30 -4.04
CA HIS A 49 -9.07 -8.79 -3.17
C HIS A 49 -8.65 -7.36 -3.49
N GLU A 50 -9.13 -6.80 -4.60
CA GLU A 50 -8.71 -5.48 -5.08
C GLU A 50 -9.10 -4.38 -4.10
N ALA A 51 -10.34 -4.38 -3.63
CA ALA A 51 -10.81 -3.42 -2.63
C ALA A 51 -10.03 -3.53 -1.32
N TYR A 52 -9.71 -4.76 -0.89
CA TYR A 52 -8.91 -5.00 0.32
C TYR A 52 -7.49 -4.44 0.19
N VAL A 53 -6.83 -4.73 -0.94
CA VAL A 53 -5.46 -4.27 -1.21
C VAL A 53 -5.41 -2.74 -1.35
N ASN A 54 -6.32 -2.14 -2.11
CA ASN A 54 -6.37 -0.68 -2.27
C ASN A 54 -6.56 0.04 -0.93
N ARG A 55 -7.43 -0.50 -0.06
CA ARG A 55 -7.60 0.04 1.29
C ARG A 55 -6.30 -0.03 2.10
N GLN A 56 -5.60 -1.18 2.07
CA GLN A 56 -4.32 -1.33 2.77
C GLN A 56 -3.24 -0.37 2.25
N LEU A 57 -3.12 -0.21 0.93
CA LEU A 57 -2.16 0.71 0.32
C LEU A 57 -2.43 2.17 0.73
N ASN A 58 -3.69 2.61 0.66
CA ASN A 58 -4.09 3.95 1.11
C ASN A 58 -3.73 4.17 2.59
N CYS A 59 -3.95 3.16 3.43
CA CYS A 59 -3.59 3.21 4.84
C CYS A 59 -2.07 3.33 5.08
N MET A 60 -1.26 2.59 4.33
CA MET A 60 0.21 2.72 4.43
C MET A 60 0.66 4.13 4.03
N LEU A 61 0.13 4.67 2.93
CA LEU A 61 0.46 6.01 2.44
C LEU A 61 0.03 7.10 3.43
N ALA A 62 -1.15 6.95 4.04
CA ALA A 62 -1.66 7.86 5.06
C ALA A 62 -0.78 7.82 6.33
N ALA A 63 -0.38 6.62 6.78
CA ALA A 63 0.52 6.45 7.92
C ALA A 63 1.91 7.07 7.67
N ALA A 64 2.37 7.05 6.42
CA ALA A 64 3.60 7.70 5.97
C ALA A 64 3.44 9.22 5.76
N GLY A 65 2.23 9.78 5.86
CA GLY A 65 1.95 11.19 5.61
C GLY A 65 2.08 11.61 4.14
N LEU A 66 2.05 10.65 3.21
CA LEU A 66 2.18 10.89 1.76
C LEU A 66 0.85 11.27 1.11
N VAL A 67 -0.26 10.82 1.69
CA VAL A 67 -1.60 11.24 1.31
C VAL A 67 -2.32 11.78 2.55
N PRO A 68 -3.24 12.74 2.40
CA PRO A 68 -4.16 13.07 3.48
C PRO A 68 -4.90 11.78 3.85
N GLY A 69 -4.68 11.28 5.06
CA GLY A 69 -5.44 10.14 5.55
C GLY A 69 -6.92 10.44 5.45
N GLU A 70 -7.73 9.47 5.02
CA GLU A 70 -9.18 9.65 4.92
C GLU A 70 -9.74 9.99 6.31
N THR A 71 -9.86 11.29 6.57
CA THR A 71 -10.75 11.86 7.58
C THR A 71 -12.15 11.72 7.04
N GLU A 72 -12.73 10.52 7.17
CA GLU A 72 -14.16 10.21 7.36
C GLU A 72 -14.44 8.79 6.90
N GLY A 73 -14.62 7.87 7.86
CA GLY A 73 -15.39 6.66 7.60
C GLY A 73 -14.90 5.43 8.34
N GLU A 74 -13.64 5.04 8.13
CA GLU A 74 -13.20 3.72 8.58
C GLU A 74 -11.72 3.73 8.98
N PRO A 75 -11.37 3.45 10.25
CA PRO A 75 -9.99 3.41 10.65
C PRO A 75 -9.26 2.38 9.81
N CYS A 76 -8.10 2.76 9.30
CA CYS A 76 -7.12 1.80 8.83
C CYS A 76 -6.96 0.75 9.93
N PRO A 77 -7.18 -0.55 9.65
CA PRO A 77 -6.96 -1.57 10.66
C PRO A 77 -5.48 -1.51 10.99
N LYS A 78 -5.17 -0.89 12.13
CA LYS A 78 -3.84 -0.99 12.74
C LYS A 78 -3.63 -2.48 12.92
N GLY A 79 -2.62 -3.03 12.25
CA GLY A 79 -2.22 -4.42 12.44
C GLY A 79 -2.19 -4.71 13.93
N GLY A 80 -2.93 -5.75 14.34
CA GLY A 80 -2.91 -6.29 15.69
C GLY A 80 -1.62 -7.04 15.97
#